data_AF-A0A8U0V3P5-F1
#
_entry.id   AF-A0A8U0V3P5-F1
#
_cell.length_a   1.000
_cell.length_b   1.000
_cell.length_c   1.000
_cell.angle_alpha   90.00
_cell.angle_beta   90.00
_cell.angle_gamma   90.00
#
_symmetry.space_group_name_H-M   'P 1'
#
loop_
_entity.id
_entity.type
_entity.pdbx_description
1 polymer ?
#
loop_
_entity_poly.entity_id
_entity_poly.type
_entity_poly.pdbx_seq_one_letter_code
_entity_poly.pdbx_strand_id
1 'polypeptide(L)'
;MLSSVFIVETRPLSAQNVTVTLVTPTEVFLHWNPPDLMSFHHYLVTILDVENSTSEEVLVEKFSTSVKIGDLKSFHHYQIYLFSVGERGTLSCFERPISAVTGINPPQKVHIKPEDVGEDSIILQWESPPDGQEVYIQIKPSSDIREVLKLFVRNANRLKIDHLTPGMTYDIGMATVMNGNLSELVTIQQTLSLESPSDIHKGKVTDSSIEILWNRVDGNFQHYEITCLNCTAALMVQKVVQEAATFSHLDPTTVYAFSIHPERGGFKDSPPNVKEIQTGTACVSTLGIIPCSVICFIL
;
A
#
# COMPACT_ATOMS: atom_id res chain seq x y z
N MET A 1 43.51 -26.21 -66.15
CA MET A 1 43.82 -25.27 -65.05
C MET A 1 42.51 -24.84 -64.43
N LEU A 2 42.24 -25.22 -63.19
CA LEU A 2 41.14 -24.64 -62.42
C LEU A 2 41.68 -23.38 -61.76
N SER A 3 41.15 -22.22 -62.10
CA SER A 3 41.51 -20.97 -61.39
C SER A 3 40.93 -21.06 -59.98
N SER A 4 41.77 -20.84 -58.97
CA SER A 4 41.32 -20.63 -57.61
C SER A 4 40.45 -19.38 -57.55
N VAL A 5 39.17 -19.55 -57.22
CA VAL A 5 38.28 -18.44 -56.87
C VAL A 5 38.60 -18.04 -55.44
N PHE A 6 39.13 -16.84 -55.24
CA PHE A 6 39.27 -16.26 -53.91
C PHE A 6 37.97 -15.57 -53.53
N ILE A 7 37.28 -16.09 -52.51
CA ILE A 7 36.12 -15.43 -51.91
C ILE A 7 36.64 -14.49 -50.83
N VAL A 8 36.40 -13.19 -51.00
CA VAL A 8 36.67 -12.17 -49.97
C VAL A 8 35.39 -11.97 -49.18
N GLU A 9 35.39 -12.35 -47.91
CA GLU A 9 34.27 -12.09 -47.00
C GLU A 9 34.44 -10.72 -46.35
N THR A 10 33.44 -9.85 -46.49
CA THR A 10 33.40 -8.55 -45.81
C THR A 10 32.71 -8.69 -44.44
N ARG A 11 33.03 -7.81 -43.50
CA ARG A 11 32.31 -7.74 -42.21
C ARG A 11 30.82 -7.46 -42.45
N PRO A 12 29.92 -8.00 -41.62
CA PRO A 12 28.51 -7.62 -41.68
C PRO A 12 28.34 -6.13 -41.34
N LEU A 13 27.29 -5.53 -41.89
CA LEU A 13 26.90 -4.15 -41.56
C LEU A 13 26.37 -4.09 -40.11
N SER A 14 26.65 -2.99 -39.41
CA SER A 14 26.14 -2.71 -38.07
C SER A 14 24.65 -2.41 -38.09
N ALA A 15 23.93 -2.78 -37.02
CA ALA A 15 22.57 -2.29 -36.79
C ALA A 15 22.54 -0.75 -36.70
N GLN A 16 21.43 -0.15 -37.11
CA GLN A 16 21.28 1.31 -37.15
C GLN A 16 20.30 1.79 -36.08
N ASN A 17 20.40 3.06 -35.68
CA ASN A 17 19.46 3.70 -34.74
C ASN A 17 19.21 2.89 -33.46
N VAL A 18 20.28 2.38 -32.85
CA VAL A 18 20.18 1.63 -31.60
C VAL A 18 19.84 2.59 -30.45
N THR A 19 18.77 2.30 -29.74
CA THR A 19 18.20 3.16 -28.69
C THR A 19 17.78 2.34 -27.48
N VAL A 20 17.83 2.97 -26.30
CA VAL A 20 17.24 2.43 -25.07
C VAL A 20 15.79 2.88 -25.02
N THR A 21 14.85 1.95 -24.93
CA THR A 21 13.42 2.24 -24.88
C THR A 21 12.89 2.31 -23.45
N LEU A 22 13.43 1.48 -22.56
CA LEU A 22 13.05 1.41 -21.15
C LEU A 22 14.23 0.94 -20.30
N VAL A 23 14.36 1.49 -19.11
CA VAL A 23 15.33 1.05 -18.09
C VAL A 23 14.57 0.80 -16.80
N THR A 24 14.77 -0.37 -16.22
CA THR A 24 14.26 -0.74 -14.90
C THR A 24 15.44 -0.94 -13.93
N PRO A 25 15.20 -1.25 -12.64
CA PRO A 25 16.29 -1.57 -11.72
C PRO A 25 17.13 -2.79 -12.11
N THR A 26 16.59 -3.73 -12.90
CA THR A 26 17.29 -4.98 -13.24
C THR A 26 17.31 -5.28 -14.73
N GLU A 27 16.73 -4.41 -15.56
CA GLU A 27 16.53 -4.67 -16.98
C GLU A 27 16.77 -3.43 -17.84
N VAL A 28 17.30 -3.66 -19.04
CA VAL A 28 17.44 -2.63 -20.09
C VAL A 28 16.82 -3.15 -21.37
N PHE A 29 15.95 -2.37 -21.98
CA PHE A 29 15.29 -2.68 -23.24
C PHE A 29 15.93 -1.88 -24.36
N LEU A 30 16.40 -2.58 -25.39
CA LEU A 30 16.98 -1.99 -26.58
C LEU A 30 16.07 -2.16 -27.79
N HIS A 31 16.11 -1.18 -28.69
CA HIS A 31 15.49 -1.24 -30.00
C HIS A 31 16.45 -0.70 -31.07
N TRP A 32 16.46 -1.32 -32.25
CA TRP A 32 17.28 -0.91 -33.39
C TRP A 32 16.59 -1.16 -34.73
N ASN A 33 17.12 -0.52 -35.77
CA ASN A 33 16.80 -0.83 -37.15
C ASN A 33 17.78 -1.88 -37.69
N PRO A 34 17.31 -2.93 -38.37
CA PRO A 34 18.18 -3.97 -38.92
C PRO A 34 19.09 -3.37 -40.01
N PRO A 35 20.31 -3.91 -40.19
CA PRO A 35 21.15 -3.54 -41.33
C PRO A 35 20.53 -4.03 -42.65
N ASP A 36 20.94 -3.42 -43.77
CA ASP A 36 20.46 -3.81 -45.10
C ASP A 36 20.67 -5.31 -45.37
N LEU A 37 19.65 -5.94 -45.97
CA LEU A 37 19.16 -7.32 -45.76
C LEU A 37 20.09 -8.52 -46.02
N MET A 38 21.40 -8.39 -46.30
CA MET A 38 22.09 -9.45 -47.06
C MET A 38 23.27 -10.22 -46.44
N SER A 39 23.82 -9.91 -45.25
CA SER A 39 25.04 -10.66 -44.86
C SER A 39 25.31 -10.85 -43.36
N PHE A 40 24.30 -11.16 -42.53
CA PHE A 40 24.54 -11.59 -41.15
C PHE A 40 23.58 -12.71 -40.70
N HIS A 41 24.01 -13.48 -39.69
CA HIS A 41 23.35 -14.67 -39.16
C HIS A 41 22.53 -14.39 -37.90
N HIS A 42 23.04 -13.56 -36.98
CA HIS A 42 22.37 -13.19 -35.71
C HIS A 42 23.02 -11.92 -35.14
N TYR A 43 22.48 -11.38 -34.05
CA TYR A 43 23.13 -10.31 -33.29
C TYR A 43 23.78 -10.85 -32.02
N LEU A 44 24.85 -10.17 -31.60
CA LEU A 44 25.52 -10.38 -30.32
C LEU A 44 25.44 -9.07 -29.54
N VAL A 45 24.89 -9.15 -28.33
CA VAL A 45 24.85 -8.03 -27.40
C VAL A 45 25.85 -8.29 -26.29
N THR A 46 26.84 -7.42 -26.15
CA THR A 46 27.81 -7.48 -25.05
C THR A 46 27.47 -6.40 -24.03
N ILE A 47 27.27 -6.80 -22.78
CA ILE A 47 26.89 -5.94 -21.66
C ILE A 47 28.08 -5.85 -20.73
N LEU A 48 28.70 -4.67 -20.63
CA LEU A 48 29.82 -4.41 -19.73
C LEU A 48 29.34 -3.63 -18.50
N ASP A 49 29.49 -4.22 -17.32
CA ASP A 49 29.40 -3.52 -16.04
C ASP A 49 30.66 -2.67 -15.86
N VAL A 50 30.50 -1.34 -15.90
CA VAL A 50 31.62 -0.40 -15.87
C VAL A 50 32.33 -0.42 -14.51
N GLU A 51 31.61 -0.74 -13.44
CA GLU A 51 32.13 -0.69 -12.08
C GLU A 51 32.91 -1.96 -11.74
N ASN A 52 32.37 -3.12 -12.11
CA ASN A 52 32.98 -4.41 -11.83
C ASN A 52 33.92 -4.90 -12.95
N SER A 53 33.93 -4.24 -14.11
CA SER A 53 34.66 -4.66 -15.31
C SER A 53 34.32 -6.11 -15.75
N THR A 54 33.11 -6.55 -15.45
CA THR A 54 32.58 -7.86 -15.85
C THR A 54 31.68 -7.69 -17.07
N SER A 55 31.76 -8.63 -18.02
CA SER A 55 30.93 -8.59 -19.23
C SER A 55 30.15 -9.87 -19.45
N GLU A 56 28.92 -9.71 -19.93
CA GLU A 56 28.05 -10.81 -20.34
C GLU A 56 27.67 -10.67 -21.82
N GLU A 57 27.30 -11.78 -22.44
CA GLU A 57 26.94 -11.84 -23.86
C GLU A 57 25.56 -12.48 -24.03
N VAL A 58 24.72 -11.83 -24.85
CA VAL A 58 23.38 -12.30 -25.19
C VAL A 58 23.29 -12.45 -26.71
N LEU A 59 22.96 -13.66 -27.16
CA LEU A 59 22.68 -13.95 -28.56
C LEU A 59 21.23 -13.59 -28.89
N VAL A 60 21.03 -12.83 -29.96
CA VAL A 60 19.71 -12.38 -30.39
C VAL A 60 19.47 -12.79 -31.84
N GLU A 61 18.29 -13.32 -32.12
CA GLU A 61 17.92 -13.80 -33.45
C GLU A 61 17.98 -12.71 -34.52
N LYS A 62 18.28 -13.10 -35.76
CA LYS A 62 18.48 -12.22 -36.92
C LYS A 62 17.34 -11.22 -37.15
N PHE A 63 16.10 -11.69 -36.99
CA PHE A 63 14.90 -10.92 -37.33
C PHE A 63 14.37 -10.07 -36.19
N SER A 64 14.99 -10.17 -35.00
CA SER A 64 14.66 -9.33 -33.87
C SER A 64 15.15 -7.89 -34.11
N THR A 65 14.32 -6.93 -33.73
CA THR A 65 14.63 -5.50 -33.73
C THR A 65 14.68 -4.93 -32.31
N SER A 66 14.55 -5.80 -31.30
CA SER A 66 14.62 -5.44 -29.90
C SER A 66 15.17 -6.60 -29.07
N VAL A 67 15.71 -6.26 -27.89
CA VAL A 67 16.10 -7.24 -26.88
C VAL A 67 15.79 -6.68 -25.49
N LYS A 68 15.40 -7.58 -24.59
CA LYS A 68 15.38 -7.34 -23.16
C LYS A 68 16.64 -7.95 -22.55
N ILE A 69 17.46 -7.12 -21.93
CA ILE A 69 18.62 -7.52 -21.14
C ILE A 69 18.15 -7.57 -19.68
N GLY A 70 18.26 -8.72 -19.04
CA GLY A 70 17.82 -8.93 -17.65
C GLY A 70 18.99 -9.16 -16.68
N ASP A 71 18.66 -9.49 -15.43
CA ASP A 71 19.59 -9.88 -14.36
C ASP A 71 20.70 -8.85 -14.06
N LEU A 72 20.45 -7.58 -14.37
CA LEU A 72 21.36 -6.49 -14.08
C LEU A 72 21.28 -6.06 -12.60
N LYS A 73 22.41 -5.62 -12.05
CA LYS A 73 22.45 -4.95 -10.74
C LYS A 73 21.78 -3.57 -10.81
N SER A 74 21.06 -3.22 -9.76
CA SER A 74 20.38 -1.91 -9.64
C SER A 74 21.34 -0.78 -9.38
N PHE A 75 21.03 0.40 -9.91
CA PHE A 75 21.83 1.61 -9.76
C PHE A 75 23.29 1.42 -10.18
N HIS A 76 23.52 0.70 -11.29
CA HIS A 76 24.84 0.45 -11.86
C HIS A 76 24.93 1.00 -13.27
N HIS A 77 26.14 1.43 -13.66
CA HIS A 77 26.42 1.93 -15.00
C HIS A 77 26.87 0.80 -15.93
N TYR A 78 26.13 0.61 -17.03
CA TYR A 78 26.44 -0.34 -18.08
C TYR A 78 26.81 0.34 -19.41
N GLN A 79 27.76 -0.26 -20.11
CA GLN A 79 28.04 -0.02 -21.52
C GLN A 79 27.59 -1.22 -22.34
N ILE A 80 26.71 -0.98 -23.32
CA ILE A 80 26.13 -2.04 -24.13
C ILE A 80 26.58 -1.90 -25.58
N TYR A 81 27.08 -2.99 -26.13
CA TYR A 81 27.54 -3.10 -27.51
C TYR A 81 26.60 -4.02 -28.27
N LEU A 82 26.18 -3.62 -29.47
CA LEU A 82 25.37 -4.43 -30.37
C LEU A 82 26.17 -4.70 -31.65
N PHE A 83 26.44 -5.97 -31.92
CA PHE A 83 27.12 -6.41 -33.12
C PHE A 83 26.20 -7.26 -33.99
N SER A 84 26.31 -7.11 -35.30
CA SER A 84 25.81 -8.11 -36.24
C SER A 84 26.90 -9.16 -36.46
N VAL A 85 26.53 -10.43 -36.45
CA VAL A 85 27.47 -11.56 -36.54
C VAL A 85 27.28 -12.30 -37.86
N GLY A 86 28.34 -12.39 -38.66
CA GLY A 86 28.35 -13.16 -39.92
C GLY A 86 28.30 -14.68 -39.68
N GLU A 87 28.08 -15.46 -40.74
CA GLU A 87 27.96 -16.93 -40.68
C GLU A 87 29.19 -17.62 -40.05
N ARG A 88 30.39 -17.06 -40.27
CA ARG A 88 31.64 -17.56 -39.69
C ARG A 88 32.03 -16.92 -38.34
N GLY A 89 31.13 -16.16 -37.71
CA GLY A 89 31.39 -15.48 -36.44
C GLY A 89 32.07 -14.11 -36.57
N THR A 90 32.27 -13.59 -37.78
CA THR A 90 32.84 -12.25 -37.99
C THR A 90 31.89 -11.17 -37.47
N LEU A 91 32.35 -10.32 -36.57
CA LEU A 91 31.57 -9.20 -36.03
C LEU A 91 31.55 -7.99 -36.97
N SER A 92 30.48 -7.19 -36.88
CA SER A 92 30.38 -5.89 -37.51
C SER A 92 31.43 -4.91 -36.97
N CYS A 93 31.52 -3.71 -37.56
CA CYS A 93 32.38 -2.67 -37.04
C CYS A 93 31.97 -2.26 -35.62
N PHE A 94 32.96 -1.80 -34.85
CA PHE A 94 32.73 -1.30 -33.51
C PHE A 94 32.02 0.05 -33.59
N GLU A 95 30.79 0.08 -33.09
CA GLU A 95 30.02 1.32 -32.91
C GLU A 95 30.21 1.86 -31.49
N ARG A 96 29.85 3.12 -31.29
CA ARG A 96 29.85 3.73 -29.95
C ARG A 96 28.91 2.94 -29.02
N PRO A 97 29.34 2.57 -27.80
CA PRO A 97 28.47 1.87 -26.86
C PRO A 97 27.27 2.72 -26.45
N ILE A 98 26.16 2.05 -26.20
CA ILE A 98 25.01 2.61 -25.53
C ILE A 98 25.30 2.64 -24.04
N SER A 99 25.10 3.79 -23.42
CA SER A 99 25.29 3.99 -21.98
C SER A 99 23.93 3.95 -21.29
N ALA A 100 23.76 3.08 -20.30
CA ALA A 100 22.54 2.99 -19.50
C ALA A 100 22.90 2.87 -18.01
N VAL A 101 22.11 3.53 -17.15
CA VAL A 101 22.21 3.40 -15.69
C VAL A 101 20.90 2.80 -15.21
N THR A 102 20.96 1.62 -14.59
CA THR A 102 19.77 0.93 -14.09
C THR A 102 19.11 1.72 -12.95
N GLY A 103 17.80 1.56 -12.79
CA GLY A 103 17.04 2.18 -11.70
C GLY A 103 17.45 1.67 -10.32
N ILE A 104 17.00 2.34 -9.26
CA ILE A 104 17.13 1.86 -7.88
C ILE A 104 15.97 0.91 -7.58
N ASN A 105 16.25 -0.23 -6.95
CA ASN A 105 15.21 -1.14 -6.50
C ASN A 105 14.28 -0.43 -5.49
N PRO A 106 12.96 -0.35 -5.74
CA PRO A 106 12.03 0.18 -4.75
C PRO A 106 11.87 -0.79 -3.58
N PRO A 107 11.33 -0.33 -2.43
CA PRO A 107 10.98 -1.22 -1.34
C PRO A 107 9.91 -2.22 -1.77
N GLN A 108 10.01 -3.44 -1.27
CA GLN A 108 9.09 -4.54 -1.58
C GLN A 108 8.10 -4.75 -0.45
N LYS A 109 6.99 -5.44 -0.76
CA LYS A 109 5.94 -5.84 0.18
C LYS A 109 5.50 -4.69 1.11
N VAL A 110 5.27 -3.52 0.54
CA VAL A 110 4.75 -2.36 1.29
C VAL A 110 3.30 -2.63 1.66
N HIS A 111 3.01 -2.69 2.95
CA HIS A 111 1.67 -3.00 3.44
C HIS A 111 1.42 -2.42 4.83
N ILE A 112 0.14 -2.35 5.19
CA ILE A 112 -0.37 -2.04 6.52
C ILE A 112 -1.31 -3.18 6.87
N LYS A 113 -1.17 -3.74 8.07
CA LYS A 113 -2.07 -4.81 8.53
C LYS A 113 -3.37 -4.19 9.05
N PRO A 114 -4.51 -4.89 8.98
CA PRO A 114 -5.77 -4.35 9.51
C PRO A 114 -5.68 -3.92 10.98
N GLU A 115 -5.01 -4.70 11.82
CA GLU A 115 -4.79 -4.40 13.25
C GLU A 115 -3.86 -3.21 13.52
N ASP A 116 -3.10 -2.80 12.50
CA ASP A 116 -2.14 -1.70 12.55
C ASP A 116 -2.78 -0.37 12.09
N VAL A 117 -4.08 -0.37 11.78
CA VAL A 117 -4.87 0.82 11.42
C VAL A 117 -5.61 1.32 12.66
N GLY A 118 -5.20 2.48 13.18
CA GLY A 118 -5.87 3.18 14.26
C GLY A 118 -6.73 4.35 13.78
N GLU A 119 -7.27 5.09 14.75
CA GLU A 119 -8.06 6.31 14.51
C GLU A 119 -7.16 7.47 14.05
N ASP A 120 -5.99 7.63 14.65
CA ASP A 120 -5.07 8.76 14.39
C ASP A 120 -3.68 8.32 13.91
N SER A 121 -3.48 7.01 13.73
CA SER A 121 -2.17 6.45 13.45
C SER A 121 -2.25 5.16 12.65
N ILE A 122 -1.17 4.85 11.94
CA ILE A 122 -0.99 3.61 11.18
C ILE A 122 0.41 3.05 11.43
N ILE A 123 0.58 1.73 11.34
CA ILE A 123 1.90 1.10 11.32
C ILE A 123 2.18 0.55 9.92
N LEU A 124 3.08 1.24 9.21
CA LEU A 124 3.54 0.85 7.88
C LEU A 124 4.66 -0.18 7.99
N GLN A 125 4.63 -1.22 7.15
CA GLN A 125 5.65 -2.26 7.07
C GLN A 125 6.12 -2.46 5.63
N TRP A 126 7.41 -2.77 5.46
CA TRP A 126 8.03 -2.98 4.15
C TRP A 126 9.26 -3.88 4.22
N GLU A 127 9.74 -4.32 3.06
CA GLU A 127 11.02 -5.00 2.88
C GLU A 127 11.97 -4.11 2.09
N SER A 128 13.08 -3.69 2.69
CA SER A 128 14.10 -2.92 1.98
C SER A 128 14.90 -3.83 1.03
N PRO A 129 15.33 -3.33 -0.14
CA PRO A 129 16.25 -4.07 -1.00
C PRO A 129 17.61 -4.25 -0.30
N PRO A 130 18.43 -5.24 -0.69
CA PRO A 130 19.71 -5.54 -0.04
C PRO A 130 20.63 -4.33 0.14
N ASP A 131 20.64 -3.43 -0.84
CA ASP A 131 21.49 -2.25 -0.89
C ASP A 131 20.78 -0.98 -0.35
N GLY A 132 19.49 -1.06 -0.01
CA GLY A 132 18.67 0.06 0.44
C GLY A 132 18.66 0.20 1.97
N GLN A 133 19.52 1.07 2.50
CA GLN A 133 19.60 1.33 3.95
C GLN A 133 18.67 2.45 4.42
N GLU A 134 18.14 3.25 3.49
CA GLU A 134 17.28 4.40 3.78
C GLU A 134 16.06 4.40 2.86
N VAL A 135 14.90 4.72 3.41
CA VAL A 135 13.65 4.88 2.66
C VAL A 135 13.10 6.30 2.86
N TYR A 136 12.60 6.86 1.77
CA TYR A 136 11.81 8.08 1.75
C TYR A 136 10.33 7.72 1.77
N ILE A 137 9.58 8.28 2.71
CA ILE A 137 8.13 8.08 2.85
C ILE A 137 7.44 9.43 2.68
N GLN A 138 6.42 9.45 1.83
CA GLN A 138 5.55 10.59 1.60
C GLN A 138 4.11 10.20 1.92
N ILE A 139 3.45 10.96 2.79
CA ILE A 139 2.05 10.77 3.15
C ILE A 139 1.26 12.03 2.80
N LYS A 140 0.16 11.87 2.07
CA LYS A 140 -0.74 12.97 1.70
C LYS A 140 -2.21 12.55 1.82
N PRO A 141 -3.12 13.39 2.33
CA PRO A 141 -4.55 13.11 2.24
C PRO A 141 -4.95 12.94 0.77
N SER A 142 -5.75 11.91 0.45
CA SER A 142 -6.19 11.69 -0.94
C SER A 142 -7.12 12.80 -1.46
N SER A 143 -7.75 13.55 -0.54
CA SER A 143 -8.64 14.69 -0.86
C SER A 143 -7.92 16.04 -0.99
N ASP A 144 -6.70 16.18 -0.46
CA ASP A 144 -5.94 17.44 -0.49
C ASP A 144 -4.44 17.19 -0.71
N ILE A 145 -3.89 17.81 -1.75
CA ILE A 145 -2.49 17.65 -2.17
C ILE A 145 -1.58 18.65 -1.42
N ARG A 146 -2.13 19.61 -0.68
CA ARG A 146 -1.35 20.68 -0.03
C ARG A 146 -0.59 20.22 1.21
N GLU A 147 -1.14 19.26 1.94
CA GLU A 147 -0.48 18.68 3.11
C GLU A 147 0.30 17.43 2.73
N VAL A 148 1.62 17.50 2.89
CA VAL A 148 2.52 16.39 2.57
C VAL A 148 3.52 16.21 3.71
N LEU A 149 3.35 15.13 4.47
CA LEU A 149 4.34 14.69 5.44
C LEU A 149 5.44 13.91 4.70
N LYS A 150 6.71 14.27 4.95
CA LYS A 150 7.88 13.65 4.32
C LYS A 150 8.83 13.15 5.39
N LEU A 151 9.20 11.88 5.34
CA LEU A 151 10.03 11.21 6.33
C LEU A 151 11.17 10.48 5.64
N PHE A 152 12.34 10.45 6.29
CA PHE A 152 13.47 9.64 5.91
C PHE A 152 13.76 8.67 7.04
N VAL A 153 13.74 7.38 6.74
CA VAL A 153 13.90 6.32 7.75
C VAL A 153 15.05 5.43 7.37
N ARG A 154 15.99 5.22 8.30
CA ARG A 154 17.18 4.39 8.10
C ARG A 154 17.09 3.09 8.88
N ASN A 155 17.56 2.01 8.27
CA ASN A 155 17.73 0.70 8.92
C ASN A 155 16.47 0.19 9.63
N ALA A 156 15.30 0.45 9.05
CA ALA A 156 14.02 0.01 9.58
C ALA A 156 13.18 -0.65 8.48
N ASN A 157 12.25 -1.51 8.91
CA ASN A 157 11.27 -2.19 8.06
C ASN A 157 9.83 -1.93 8.52
N ARG A 158 9.66 -1.04 9.51
CA ARG A 158 8.38 -0.66 10.08
C ARG A 158 8.45 0.76 10.61
N LEU A 159 7.35 1.50 10.52
CA LEU A 159 7.22 2.84 11.09
C LEU A 159 5.78 3.08 11.54
N LYS A 160 5.61 3.58 12.78
CA LYS A 160 4.34 4.17 13.21
C LYS A 160 4.28 5.62 12.72
N ILE A 161 3.20 5.97 12.03
CA ILE A 161 2.88 7.33 11.60
C ILE A 161 1.67 7.74 12.42
N ASP A 162 1.78 8.84 13.17
CA ASP A 162 0.75 9.37 14.06
C ASP A 162 0.28 10.77 13.63
N HIS A 163 -0.65 11.32 14.40
CA HIS A 163 -1.26 12.63 14.16
C HIS A 163 -1.97 12.75 12.80
N LEU A 164 -2.49 11.63 12.32
CA LEU A 164 -3.34 11.57 11.14
C LEU A 164 -4.79 11.86 11.52
N THR A 165 -5.59 12.30 10.56
CA THR A 165 -7.00 12.63 10.77
C THR A 165 -7.86 11.36 10.70
N PRO A 166 -8.69 11.08 11.72
CA PRO A 166 -9.59 9.94 11.72
C PRO A 166 -10.55 9.91 10.52
N GLY A 167 -10.79 8.70 10.01
CA GLY A 167 -11.66 8.47 8.86
C GLY A 167 -11.18 9.08 7.55
N MET A 168 -9.96 9.61 7.47
CA MET A 168 -9.40 10.14 6.21
C MET A 168 -8.62 9.05 5.48
N THR A 169 -8.66 9.13 4.14
CA THR A 169 -7.85 8.29 3.25
C THR A 169 -6.56 9.02 2.91
N TYR A 170 -5.45 8.32 3.03
CA TYR A 170 -4.11 8.82 2.71
C TYR A 170 -3.48 8.00 1.58
N ASP A 171 -2.81 8.68 0.67
CA ASP A 171 -1.89 8.08 -0.29
C ASP A 171 -0.49 8.07 0.36
N ILE A 172 0.10 6.90 0.50
CA ILE A 172 1.40 6.68 1.12
C ILE A 172 2.36 6.19 0.04
N GLY A 173 3.26 7.07 -0.40
CA GLY A 173 4.31 6.77 -1.36
C GLY A 173 5.63 6.46 -0.66
N MET A 174 6.36 5.45 -1.11
CA MET A 174 7.64 5.09 -0.53
C MET A 174 8.68 4.75 -1.60
N ALA A 175 9.92 5.21 -1.41
CA ALA A 175 11.05 4.98 -2.32
C ALA A 175 12.32 4.63 -1.54
N THR A 176 13.18 3.82 -2.13
CA THR A 176 14.53 3.56 -1.61
C THR A 176 15.41 4.75 -1.93
N VAL A 177 16.24 5.16 -0.98
CA VAL A 177 17.24 6.21 -1.15
C VAL A 177 18.61 5.58 -1.36
N MET A 178 19.29 5.93 -2.44
CA MET A 178 20.66 5.48 -2.73
C MET A 178 21.49 6.63 -3.30
N ASN A 179 22.60 6.98 -2.63
CA ASN A 179 23.48 8.10 -3.00
C ASN A 179 22.74 9.42 -3.29
N GLY A 180 21.67 9.69 -2.54
CA GLY A 180 20.83 10.89 -2.69
C GLY A 180 19.78 10.82 -3.81
N ASN A 181 19.74 9.73 -4.57
CA ASN A 181 18.70 9.46 -5.57
C ASN A 181 17.59 8.59 -4.99
N LEU A 182 16.39 8.69 -5.57
CA LEU A 182 15.21 7.91 -5.18
C LEU A 182 14.90 6.86 -6.24
N SER A 183 14.43 5.69 -5.80
CA SER A 183 13.71 4.77 -6.69
C SER A 183 12.37 5.38 -7.14
N GLU A 184 11.68 4.66 -8.03
CA GLU A 184 10.25 4.92 -8.23
C GLU A 184 9.47 4.76 -6.92
N LEU A 185 8.35 5.49 -6.80
CA LEU A 185 7.48 5.44 -5.63
C LEU A 185 6.55 4.23 -5.72
N VAL A 186 6.59 3.38 -4.70
CA VAL A 186 5.53 2.41 -4.43
C VAL A 186 4.45 3.13 -3.62
N THR A 187 3.24 3.22 -4.18
CA THR A 187 2.13 3.93 -3.54
C THR A 187 1.06 2.96 -3.08
N ILE A 188 0.65 3.06 -1.83
CA ILE A 188 -0.52 2.39 -1.27
C ILE A 188 -1.54 3.44 -0.79
N GLN A 189 -2.80 3.05 -0.69
CA GLN A 189 -3.84 3.89 -0.09
C GLN A 189 -4.33 3.22 1.19
N GLN A 190 -4.49 4.02 2.25
CA GLN A 190 -5.03 3.55 3.52
C GLN A 190 -6.04 4.54 4.06
N THR A 191 -7.20 4.03 4.48
CA THR A 191 -8.20 4.79 5.22
C THR A 191 -8.04 4.49 6.70
N LEU A 192 -7.97 5.53 7.53
CA LEU A 192 -7.93 5.36 8.98
C LEU A 192 -9.29 5.00 9.55
N SER A 193 -9.29 4.40 10.73
CA SER A 193 -10.51 4.13 11.48
C SER A 193 -11.21 5.44 11.81
N LEU A 194 -12.53 5.38 11.88
CA LEU A 194 -13.33 6.50 12.35
C LEU A 194 -13.08 6.72 13.85
N GLU A 195 -13.13 7.97 14.29
CA GLU A 195 -12.98 8.31 15.69
C GLU A 195 -14.11 7.71 16.53
N SER A 196 -13.78 7.11 17.67
CA SER A 196 -14.78 6.50 18.55
C SER A 196 -15.56 7.56 19.34
N PRO A 197 -16.89 7.38 19.54
CA PRO A 197 -17.68 8.26 20.38
C PRO A 197 -17.11 8.34 21.79
N SER A 198 -16.99 9.56 22.30
CA SER A 198 -16.56 9.82 23.67
C SER A 198 -17.76 9.94 24.61
N ASP A 199 -17.48 9.84 25.91
CA ASP A 199 -18.47 10.00 26.99
C ASP A 199 -19.73 9.14 26.83
N ILE A 200 -19.55 7.83 26.63
CA ILE A 200 -20.69 6.90 26.61
C ILE A 200 -21.27 6.76 28.02
N HIS A 201 -22.52 7.18 28.18
CA HIS A 201 -23.22 7.21 29.46
C HIS A 201 -24.68 6.80 29.35
N LYS A 202 -25.27 6.49 30.50
CA LYS A 202 -26.69 6.12 30.60
C LYS A 202 -27.56 7.38 30.62
N GLY A 203 -28.62 7.37 29.82
CA GLY A 203 -29.75 8.29 29.92
C GLY A 203 -30.79 7.74 30.89
N LYS A 204 -32.05 7.67 30.45
CA LYS A 204 -33.13 7.05 31.21
C LYS A 204 -32.97 5.52 31.31
N VAL A 205 -33.01 5.00 32.53
CA VAL A 205 -32.99 3.56 32.81
C VAL A 205 -34.25 3.15 33.56
N THR A 206 -34.95 2.13 33.06
CA THR A 206 -36.07 1.47 33.74
C THR A 206 -35.72 0.03 34.09
N ASP A 207 -36.67 -0.72 34.65
CA ASP A 207 -36.54 -2.17 34.87
C ASP A 207 -36.49 -2.99 33.58
N SER A 208 -36.81 -2.38 32.44
CA SER A 208 -37.02 -3.07 31.16
C SER A 208 -36.48 -2.32 29.94
N SER A 209 -35.83 -1.17 30.16
CA SER A 209 -35.24 -0.37 29.09
C SER A 209 -34.00 0.41 29.56
N ILE A 210 -33.06 0.60 28.65
CA ILE A 210 -31.86 1.42 28.83
C ILE A 210 -31.75 2.37 27.64
N GLU A 211 -31.70 3.67 27.93
CA GLU A 211 -31.26 4.70 26.99
C GLU A 211 -29.77 4.97 27.16
N ILE A 212 -29.05 5.03 26.05
CA ILE A 212 -27.61 5.24 25.97
C ILE A 212 -27.37 6.52 25.19
N LEU A 213 -26.48 7.36 25.72
CA LEU A 213 -26.11 8.67 25.17
C LEU A 213 -24.60 8.73 24.98
N TRP A 214 -24.13 9.49 23.99
CA TRP A 214 -22.71 9.70 23.70
C TRP A 214 -22.45 11.09 23.10
N ASN A 215 -21.19 11.50 23.05
CA ASN A 215 -20.81 12.71 22.32
C ASN A 215 -20.72 12.45 20.82
N ARG A 216 -21.16 13.44 20.05
CA ARG A 216 -21.00 13.43 18.59
C ARG A 216 -19.52 13.39 18.22
N VAL A 217 -19.22 12.63 17.18
CA VAL A 217 -17.90 12.53 16.56
C VAL A 217 -17.85 13.45 15.35
N ASP A 218 -16.71 14.07 15.08
CA ASP A 218 -16.51 14.88 13.88
C ASP A 218 -16.13 14.00 12.68
N GLY A 219 -16.58 14.38 11.48
CA GLY A 219 -16.26 13.69 10.24
C GLY A 219 -17.46 13.13 9.49
N ASN A 220 -17.19 12.50 8.34
CA ASN A 220 -18.21 12.13 7.37
C ASN A 220 -18.71 10.68 7.56
N PHE A 221 -19.37 10.32 8.65
CA PHE A 221 -20.00 8.99 8.81
C PHE A 221 -21.52 9.07 8.60
N GLN A 222 -22.17 7.93 8.35
CA GLN A 222 -23.61 7.89 8.01
C GLN A 222 -24.51 7.68 9.22
N HIS A 223 -24.10 6.83 10.15
CA HIS A 223 -24.86 6.45 11.34
C HIS A 223 -23.92 5.84 12.38
N TYR A 224 -24.38 5.77 13.63
CA TYR A 224 -23.79 4.96 14.69
C TYR A 224 -24.46 3.58 14.68
N GLU A 225 -23.65 2.53 14.83
CA GLU A 225 -24.12 1.19 15.15
C GLU A 225 -23.83 0.89 16.63
N ILE A 226 -24.89 0.50 17.34
CA ILE A 226 -24.83 0.13 18.75
C ILE A 226 -25.15 -1.35 18.83
N THR A 227 -24.20 -2.12 19.37
CA THR A 227 -24.32 -3.56 19.53
C THR A 227 -24.41 -3.92 21.00
N CYS A 228 -25.53 -4.50 21.42
CA CYS A 228 -25.67 -5.12 22.72
C CYS A 228 -25.06 -6.53 22.69
N LEU A 229 -23.95 -6.71 23.41
CA LEU A 229 -23.12 -7.91 23.36
C LEU A 229 -23.77 -9.12 24.06
N ASN A 230 -24.71 -8.87 24.96
CA ASN A 230 -25.38 -9.89 25.77
C ASN A 230 -26.92 -9.78 25.74
N CYS A 231 -27.47 -9.10 24.73
CA CYS A 231 -28.91 -9.13 24.45
C CYS A 231 -29.29 -10.36 23.62
N THR A 232 -30.59 -10.65 23.53
CA THR A 232 -31.11 -11.59 22.55
C THR A 232 -30.89 -11.07 21.13
N ALA A 233 -30.78 -11.96 20.15
CA ALA A 233 -30.49 -11.60 18.75
C ALA A 233 -31.43 -10.53 18.17
N ALA A 234 -32.69 -10.49 18.62
CA ALA A 234 -33.68 -9.52 18.19
C ALA A 234 -33.39 -8.07 18.63
N LEU A 235 -32.60 -7.88 19.69
CA LEU A 235 -32.24 -6.59 20.28
C LEU A 235 -30.73 -6.34 20.20
N MET A 236 -30.02 -7.07 19.35
CA MET A 236 -28.56 -7.09 19.37
C MET A 236 -27.94 -5.86 18.71
N VAL A 237 -28.54 -5.31 17.65
CA VAL A 237 -27.95 -4.23 16.86
C VAL A 237 -28.97 -3.14 16.56
N GLN A 238 -28.60 -1.88 16.80
CA GLN A 238 -29.37 -0.69 16.39
C GLN A 238 -28.50 0.26 15.60
N LYS A 239 -29.07 0.85 14.54
CA LYS A 239 -28.41 1.86 13.69
C LYS A 239 -29.14 3.18 13.81
N VAL A 240 -28.47 4.22 14.29
CA VAL A 240 -29.07 5.54 14.57
C VAL A 240 -28.23 6.68 14.04
N VAL A 241 -28.86 7.79 13.67
CA VAL A 241 -28.17 9.01 13.19
C VAL A 241 -27.92 10.01 14.33
N GLN A 242 -28.74 9.92 15.38
CA GLN A 242 -28.70 10.75 16.58
C GLN A 242 -27.75 10.17 17.63
N GLU A 243 -27.34 11.01 18.57
CA GLU A 243 -26.39 10.69 19.64
C GLU A 243 -27.04 9.94 20.83
N ALA A 244 -28.11 9.18 20.54
CA ALA A 244 -28.89 8.43 21.51
C ALA A 244 -29.53 7.17 20.92
N ALA A 245 -29.52 6.06 21.68
CA ALA A 245 -30.21 4.82 21.34
C ALA A 245 -30.89 4.21 22.57
N THR A 246 -32.07 3.61 22.37
CA THR A 246 -32.86 3.02 23.46
C THR A 246 -33.11 1.54 23.18
N PHE A 247 -32.67 0.68 24.10
CA PHE A 247 -32.94 -0.75 24.08
C PHE A 247 -34.08 -1.04 25.05
N SER A 248 -35.14 -1.68 24.56
CA SER A 248 -36.35 -2.04 25.32
C SER A 248 -36.49 -3.55 25.43
N HIS A 249 -37.42 -4.02 26.27
CA HIS A 249 -37.65 -5.45 26.53
C HIS A 249 -36.43 -6.16 27.15
N LEU A 250 -35.73 -5.44 28.02
CA LEU A 250 -34.62 -5.97 28.80
C LEU A 250 -35.13 -6.62 30.09
N ASP A 251 -34.32 -7.53 30.63
CA ASP A 251 -34.62 -8.19 31.90
C ASP A 251 -34.27 -7.26 33.08
N PRO A 252 -35.11 -7.20 34.12
CA PRO A 252 -34.83 -6.43 35.33
C PRO A 252 -33.57 -6.90 36.05
N THR A 253 -32.89 -5.98 36.76
CA THR A 253 -31.67 -6.27 37.56
C THR A 253 -30.56 -6.99 36.77
N THR A 254 -30.45 -6.72 35.47
CA THR A 254 -29.51 -7.38 34.57
C THR A 254 -28.52 -6.38 33.98
N VAL A 255 -27.24 -6.73 33.96
CA VAL A 255 -26.17 -5.91 33.38
C VAL A 255 -26.06 -6.19 31.89
N TYR A 256 -26.17 -5.15 31.07
CA TYR A 256 -26.00 -5.22 29.63
C TYR A 256 -24.75 -4.47 29.18
N ALA A 257 -24.02 -5.05 28.23
CA ALA A 257 -22.81 -4.47 27.66
C ALA A 257 -23.08 -3.98 26.22
N PHE A 258 -22.81 -2.70 25.97
CA PHE A 258 -23.08 -2.05 24.69
C PHE A 258 -21.78 -1.55 24.05
N SER A 259 -21.55 -1.92 22.80
CA SER A 259 -20.46 -1.40 21.97
C SER A 259 -21.02 -0.38 21.00
N ILE A 260 -20.39 0.79 20.87
CA ILE A 260 -20.80 1.85 19.95
C ILE A 260 -19.67 2.14 18.97
N HIS A 261 -19.99 2.18 17.68
CA HIS A 261 -19.06 2.59 16.63
C HIS A 261 -19.77 3.41 15.54
N PRO A 262 -19.11 4.41 14.95
CA PRO A 262 -19.60 5.09 13.76
C PRO A 262 -19.36 4.21 12.53
N GLU A 263 -20.26 4.28 11.55
CA GLU A 263 -20.17 3.49 10.33
C GLU A 263 -20.16 4.38 9.09
N ARG A 264 -19.22 4.09 8.17
CA ARG A 264 -19.14 4.68 6.83
C ARG A 264 -19.00 3.55 5.81
N GLY A 265 -20.00 3.37 4.94
CA GLY A 265 -19.90 2.44 3.81
C GLY A 265 -19.62 0.98 4.18
N GLY A 266 -20.06 0.51 5.35
CA GLY A 266 -19.81 -0.85 5.84
C GLY A 266 -18.48 -1.07 6.56
N PHE A 267 -17.68 -0.02 6.77
CA PHE A 267 -16.41 -0.07 7.49
C PHE A 267 -16.66 -0.05 9.01
N LYS A 268 -16.11 -1.02 9.76
CA LYS A 268 -16.34 -1.25 11.21
C LYS A 268 -15.03 -1.48 12.00
N ASP A 269 -13.98 -0.71 11.70
CA ASP A 269 -12.63 -0.95 12.25
C ASP A 269 -12.26 -0.04 13.45
N SER A 270 -13.20 0.74 13.99
CA SER A 270 -12.95 1.43 15.26
C SER A 270 -12.96 0.42 16.41
N PRO A 271 -11.98 0.44 17.33
CA PRO A 271 -11.98 -0.45 18.49
C PRO A 271 -13.28 -0.28 19.27
N PRO A 272 -13.91 -1.38 19.75
CA PRO A 272 -15.21 -1.31 20.38
C PRO A 272 -15.12 -0.51 21.69
N ASN A 273 -15.82 0.62 21.75
CA ASN A 273 -15.99 1.35 23.00
C ASN A 273 -17.17 0.75 23.78
N VAL A 274 -16.87 -0.09 24.77
CA VAL A 274 -17.87 -0.90 25.49
C VAL A 274 -18.28 -0.23 26.79
N LYS A 275 -19.60 -0.12 27.03
CA LYS A 275 -20.19 0.38 28.26
C LYS A 275 -21.15 -0.64 28.88
N GLU A 276 -20.98 -0.91 30.17
CA GLU A 276 -21.91 -1.74 30.94
C GLU A 276 -22.93 -0.87 31.69
N ILE A 277 -24.21 -1.24 31.59
CA ILE A 277 -25.33 -0.57 32.25
C ILE A 277 -26.29 -1.62 32.81
N GLN A 278 -26.70 -1.46 34.07
CA GLN A 278 -27.68 -2.35 34.71
C GLN A 278 -29.10 -1.77 34.63
N THR A 279 -30.08 -2.61 34.31
CA THR A 279 -31.51 -2.27 34.42
C THR A 279 -31.96 -2.10 35.88
N GLY A 280 -33.04 -1.35 36.06
CA GLY A 280 -33.69 -1.17 37.36
C GLY A 280 -34.31 -2.48 37.89
N THR A 281 -34.68 -2.46 39.17
CA THR A 281 -35.40 -3.56 39.80
C THR A 281 -36.86 -3.55 39.36
N ALA A 282 -37.43 -4.72 39.06
CA ALA A 282 -38.84 -4.84 38.71
C ALA A 282 -39.72 -4.33 39.85
N CYS A 283 -40.74 -3.52 39.52
CA CYS A 283 -41.78 -3.19 40.49
C CYS A 283 -42.63 -4.44 40.80
N VAL A 284 -42.59 -4.92 42.03
CA VAL A 284 -43.52 -5.95 42.50
C VAL A 284 -44.85 -5.28 42.80
N SER A 285 -45.81 -5.34 41.88
CA SER A 285 -47.19 -4.99 42.18
C SER A 285 -47.82 -6.15 42.96
N THR A 286 -47.61 -6.20 44.28
CA THR A 286 -48.50 -6.99 45.13
C THR A 286 -49.91 -6.42 45.00
N LEU A 287 -50.84 -7.22 44.47
CA LEU A 287 -52.26 -6.89 44.47
C LEU A 287 -52.71 -6.60 45.92
N GLY A 288 -53.06 -5.35 46.19
CA GLY A 288 -53.85 -4.95 47.34
C GLY A 288 -53.22 -3.89 48.25
N ILE A 289 -53.83 -2.70 48.21
CA ILE A 289 -53.89 -1.65 49.27
C ILE A 289 -52.85 -0.49 49.18
N ILE A 290 -53.27 0.57 48.46
CA ILE A 290 -53.06 2.06 48.57
C ILE A 290 -51.63 2.67 48.75
N PRO A 291 -51.42 3.99 48.51
CA PRO A 291 -50.43 4.52 47.58
C PRO A 291 -49.10 4.90 48.28
N CYS A 292 -47.95 4.58 47.67
CA CYS A 292 -46.68 5.18 48.12
C CYS A 292 -46.53 6.59 47.55
N SER A 293 -46.88 7.57 48.39
CA SER A 293 -46.30 8.90 48.39
C SER A 293 -44.78 8.78 48.59
N VAL A 294 -44.02 9.45 47.72
CA VAL A 294 -42.67 10.04 47.87
C VAL A 294 -41.88 9.66 49.13
N ILE A 295 -40.65 9.14 48.97
CA ILE A 295 -39.45 9.59 49.72
C ILE A 295 -38.17 9.32 48.90
N CYS A 296 -37.36 10.38 48.90
CA CYS A 296 -36.03 10.62 48.33
C CYS A 296 -34.94 9.62 48.78
N PHE A 297 -33.88 9.45 47.98
CA PHE A 297 -32.51 9.54 48.49
C PHE A 297 -31.59 10.17 47.43
N ILE A 298 -31.12 11.37 47.77
CA ILE A 298 -29.87 11.96 47.30
C ILE A 298 -28.74 11.22 48.02
N LEU A 299 -27.74 10.75 47.28
CA LEU A 299 -26.30 10.87 47.57
C LEU A 299 -25.52 10.56 46.30
#